data_AF-A0A382JKJ6-F1
#
_entry.id   AF-A0A382JKJ6-F1
#
_cell.length_a   1.000
_cell.length_b   1.000
_cell.length_c   1.000
_cell.angle_alpha   90.00
_cell.angle_beta   90.00
_cell.angle_gamma   90.00
#
_symmetry.space_group_name_H-M   'P 1'
#
loop_
_entity.id
_entity.type
_entity.pdbx_description
1 polymer ?
#
loop_
_entity_poly.entity_id
_entity_poly.type
_entity_poly.pdbx_seq_one_letter_code
_entity_poly.pdbx_strand_id
1 'polypeptide(L)'
;MRIIRKIIENGIYWSFLRVLRRFRKPHNRNIKILMNTIYGLKKQFIDMFSTRKDENDDLIAVYDLSSNPITFDLAFVLAAAESLAIKQGRDSFFVYIVRKENDTFKGSPYSSIVDEESLKWRLENIVIPLISLYPKCIGYSILAKEENIHLLAKERLIYPR
;
A
#
# COMPACT_ATOMS: atom_id res chain seq x y z
N MET A 1 25.25 5.98 34.04
CA MET A 1 25.98 4.69 34.00
C MET A 1 25.11 3.40 33.94
N ARG A 2 23.77 3.45 33.80
CA ARG A 2 22.94 2.21 33.73
C ARG A 2 22.85 1.53 32.36
N ILE A 3 23.07 2.26 31.26
CA ILE A 3 22.92 1.73 29.90
C ILE A 3 24.18 0.98 29.47
N ILE A 4 25.36 1.55 29.72
CA ILE A 4 26.66 0.94 29.38
C ILE A 4 26.79 -0.42 30.07
N ARG A 5 26.43 -0.52 31.35
CA ARG A 5 26.40 -1.78 32.09
C ARG A 5 25.46 -2.82 31.45
N LYS A 6 24.27 -2.40 30.99
CA LYS A 6 23.34 -3.29 30.27
C LYS A 6 23.85 -3.74 28.90
N ILE A 7 24.65 -2.92 28.21
CA ILE A 7 25.30 -3.29 26.94
C ILE A 7 26.39 -4.33 27.17
N ILE A 8 27.14 -4.20 28.26
CA ILE A 8 28.16 -5.17 28.65
C ILE A 8 27.51 -6.50 29.08
N GLU A 9 26.41 -6.46 29.83
CA GLU A 9 25.70 -7.66 30.33
C GLU A 9 24.92 -8.42 29.23
N ASN A 10 24.34 -7.74 28.24
CA ASN A 10 23.48 -8.36 27.22
C ASN A 10 24.10 -8.36 25.81
N GLY A 11 25.28 -7.78 25.64
CA GLY A 11 25.97 -7.65 24.37
C GLY A 11 25.47 -6.51 23.46
N ILE A 12 26.31 -6.16 22.49
CA ILE A 12 26.06 -5.07 21.52
C ILE A 12 24.83 -5.38 20.64
N TYR A 13 24.64 -6.66 20.28
CA TYR A 13 23.50 -7.13 19.49
C TYR A 13 22.16 -6.81 20.17
N TRP A 14 22.06 -6.97 21.48
CA TRP A 14 20.84 -6.64 22.23
C TRP A 14 20.55 -5.14 22.23
N SER A 15 21.58 -4.29 22.37
CA SER A 15 21.41 -2.84 22.24
C SER A 15 20.95 -2.44 20.84
N PHE A 16 21.51 -3.06 19.80
CA PHE A 16 21.10 -2.82 18.42
C PHE A 16 19.63 -3.23 18.19
N LEU A 17 19.22 -4.41 18.65
CA LEU A 17 17.82 -4.85 18.62
C LEU A 17 16.89 -3.90 19.38
N ARG A 18 17.34 -3.35 20.51
CA ARG A 18 16.55 -2.39 21.28
C ARG A 18 16.37 -1.08 20.54
N VAL A 19 17.39 -0.61 19.82
CA VAL A 19 17.28 0.55 18.94
C VAL A 19 16.29 0.25 17.82
N LEU A 20 16.41 -0.88 17.13
CA LEU A 20 15.47 -1.33 16.09
C LEU A 20 14.02 -1.42 16.57
N ARG A 21 13.77 -1.93 17.79
CA ARG A 21 12.42 -1.98 18.38
C ARG A 21 11.83 -0.59 18.62
N ARG A 22 12.65 0.40 18.97
CA ARG A 22 12.20 1.80 19.15
C ARG A 22 11.82 2.44 17.81
N PHE A 23 12.45 2.05 16.73
CA PHE A 23 12.04 2.45 15.38
C PHE A 23 10.70 1.82 14.97
N ARG A 24 10.47 0.54 15.31
CA ARG A 24 9.18 -0.14 15.04
C ARG A 24 8.01 0.37 15.89
N LYS A 25 8.26 0.86 17.11
CA LYS A 25 7.25 1.45 18.01
C LYS A 25 7.73 2.82 18.49
N PRO A 26 7.57 3.88 17.68
CA PRO A 26 8.09 5.21 17.99
C PRO A 26 7.30 5.85 19.14
N HIS A 27 7.80 5.69 20.37
CA HIS A 27 7.22 6.33 21.56
C HIS A 27 7.81 7.73 21.83
N ASN A 28 9.00 8.02 21.28
CA ASN A 28 9.69 9.29 21.49
C ASN A 28 9.37 10.28 20.37
N ARG A 29 9.13 11.55 20.74
CA ARG A 29 8.79 12.65 19.80
C ARG A 29 9.78 12.75 18.63
N ASN A 30 11.07 12.65 18.89
CA ASN A 30 12.10 12.76 17.84
C ASN A 30 12.06 11.60 16.83
N ILE A 31 11.84 10.37 17.31
CA ILE A 31 11.72 9.19 16.44
C ILE A 31 10.43 9.29 15.60
N LYS A 32 9.34 9.79 16.20
CA LYS A 32 8.08 10.03 15.49
C LYS A 32 8.25 11.03 14.35
N ILE A 33 8.96 12.14 14.58
CA ILE A 33 9.25 13.14 13.54
C ILE A 33 10.02 12.50 12.38
N LEU A 34 11.10 11.76 12.69
CA LEU A 34 11.90 11.07 11.66
C LEU A 34 11.06 10.07 10.85
N MET A 35 10.25 9.24 11.51
CA MET A 35 9.39 8.29 10.83
C MET A 35 8.34 8.99 9.96
N ASN A 36 7.74 10.08 10.44
CA ASN A 36 6.79 10.87 9.64
C ASN A 36 7.46 11.44 8.39
N THR A 37 8.71 11.89 8.47
CA THR A 37 9.47 12.34 7.30
C THR A 37 9.70 11.20 6.31
N ILE A 38 10.11 10.01 6.79
CA ILE A 38 10.32 8.84 5.92
C ILE A 38 9.01 8.41 5.25
N TYR A 39 7.90 8.35 5.99
CA TYR A 39 6.60 7.99 5.42
C TYR A 39 6.09 9.05 4.44
N GLY A 40 6.33 10.33 4.72
CA GLY A 40 6.01 11.42 3.79
C GLY A 40 6.80 11.32 2.48
N LEU A 41 8.10 11.03 2.57
CA LEU A 41 8.95 10.78 1.39
C LEU A 41 8.45 9.57 0.61
N LYS A 42 8.16 8.45 1.27
CA LYS A 42 7.60 7.25 0.62
C LYS A 42 6.29 7.56 -0.11
N LYS A 43 5.38 8.31 0.52
CA LYS A 43 4.13 8.74 -0.11
C LYS A 43 4.42 9.55 -1.38
N GLN A 44 5.32 10.54 -1.31
CA GLN A 44 5.70 11.34 -2.47
C GLN A 44 6.34 10.50 -3.59
N PHE A 45 7.16 9.52 -3.25
CA PHE A 45 7.72 8.59 -4.23
C PHE A 45 6.60 7.80 -4.92
N ILE A 46 5.67 7.21 -4.17
CA ILE A 46 4.59 6.42 -4.76
C ILE A 46 3.61 7.27 -5.57
N ASP A 47 3.29 8.48 -5.09
CA ASP A 47 2.49 9.45 -5.85
C ASP A 47 3.21 9.84 -7.17
N MET A 48 4.53 9.95 -7.16
CA MET A 48 5.32 10.21 -8.38
C MET A 48 5.32 9.01 -9.34
N PHE A 49 5.43 7.79 -8.81
CA PHE A 49 5.38 6.56 -9.61
C PHE A 49 3.96 6.17 -10.06
N SER A 50 2.90 6.80 -9.51
CA SER A 50 1.51 6.57 -9.91
C SER A 50 1.19 6.92 -11.37
N THR A 51 2.09 7.66 -12.03
CA THR A 51 1.99 8.05 -13.45
C THR A 51 2.96 7.31 -14.38
N ARG A 52 3.88 6.49 -13.83
CA ARG A 52 4.78 5.70 -14.67
C ARG A 52 4.00 4.54 -15.27
N LYS A 53 4.04 4.47 -16.61
CA LYS A 53 3.47 3.38 -17.38
C LYS A 53 4.11 2.06 -16.93
N ASP A 54 3.26 1.08 -16.66
CA ASP A 54 3.57 -0.26 -16.21
C ASP A 54 4.36 -1.02 -17.30
N GLU A 55 5.66 -0.76 -17.40
CA GLU A 55 6.56 -1.31 -18.43
C GLU A 55 7.33 -2.56 -17.96
N ASN A 56 7.27 -2.89 -16.67
CA ASN A 56 8.02 -4.01 -16.08
C ASN A 56 7.17 -5.29 -15.97
N ASP A 57 7.86 -6.43 -15.85
CA ASP A 57 7.31 -7.78 -15.64
C ASP A 57 6.83 -8.00 -14.18
N ASP A 58 6.27 -6.95 -13.58
CA ASP A 58 5.83 -6.88 -12.19
C ASP A 58 4.49 -7.59 -11.98
N LEU A 59 4.22 -8.01 -10.74
CA LEU A 59 2.90 -8.54 -10.39
C LEU A 59 1.87 -7.42 -10.39
N ILE A 60 0.71 -7.66 -10.99
CA ILE A 60 -0.40 -6.73 -10.98
C ILE A 60 -1.38 -7.11 -9.87
N ALA A 61 -1.64 -6.20 -8.94
CA ALA A 61 -2.70 -6.30 -7.95
C ALA A 61 -3.89 -5.45 -8.37
N VAL A 62 -5.05 -6.07 -8.59
CA VAL A 62 -6.29 -5.41 -8.98
C VAL A 62 -7.16 -5.25 -7.75
N TYR A 63 -7.57 -4.03 -7.47
CA TYR A 63 -8.52 -3.69 -6.43
C TYR A 63 -9.74 -3.03 -7.06
N ASP A 64 -10.80 -3.82 -7.20
CA ASP A 64 -12.03 -3.38 -7.81
C ASP A 64 -12.98 -2.72 -6.80
N LEU A 65 -13.21 -1.42 -7.01
CA LEU A 65 -14.14 -0.61 -6.21
C LEU A 65 -15.60 -0.76 -6.68
N SER A 66 -15.85 -1.47 -7.79
CA SER A 66 -17.21 -1.73 -8.26
C SER A 66 -17.92 -2.79 -7.42
N SER A 67 -17.16 -3.77 -6.94
CA SER A 67 -17.65 -4.90 -6.14
C SER A 67 -17.47 -4.71 -4.63
N ASN A 68 -16.49 -3.90 -4.20
CA ASN A 68 -16.13 -3.74 -2.79
C ASN A 68 -16.14 -2.28 -2.32
N PRO A 69 -16.51 -2.01 -1.05
CA PRO A 69 -16.31 -0.71 -0.43
C PRO A 69 -14.83 -0.28 -0.48
N ILE A 70 -14.58 1.03 -0.58
CA ILE A 70 -13.24 1.57 -0.83
C ILE A 70 -12.14 1.13 0.13
N THR A 71 -12.47 0.80 1.38
CA THR A 71 -11.51 0.35 2.39
C THR A 71 -11.64 -1.13 2.76
N PHE A 72 -12.54 -1.88 2.11
CA PHE A 72 -12.81 -3.26 2.49
C PHE A 72 -11.64 -4.18 2.14
N ASP A 73 -11.04 -4.77 3.17
CA ASP A 73 -9.98 -5.78 3.07
C ASP A 73 -8.73 -5.40 2.25
N LEU A 74 -8.56 -4.11 1.95
CA LEU A 74 -7.43 -3.62 1.15
C LEU A 74 -6.07 -4.03 1.73
N ALA A 75 -5.90 -4.01 3.05
CA ALA A 75 -4.65 -4.42 3.70
C ALA A 75 -4.33 -5.91 3.44
N PHE A 76 -5.34 -6.76 3.45
CA PHE A 76 -5.18 -8.17 3.16
C PHE A 76 -4.85 -8.39 1.68
N VAL A 77 -5.55 -7.72 0.78
CA VAL A 77 -5.29 -7.75 -0.67
C VAL A 77 -3.83 -7.37 -0.96
N LEU A 78 -3.34 -6.27 -0.37
CA LEU A 78 -1.95 -5.82 -0.56
C LEU A 78 -0.94 -6.79 0.02
N ALA A 79 -1.20 -7.35 1.22
CA ALA A 79 -0.31 -8.34 1.83
C ALA A 79 -0.26 -9.65 1.03
N ALA A 80 -1.40 -10.08 0.49
CA ALA A 80 -1.49 -11.27 -0.33
C ALA A 80 -0.82 -11.08 -1.70
N ALA A 81 -0.99 -9.91 -2.33
CA ALA A 81 -0.28 -9.55 -3.54
C ALA A 81 1.25 -9.55 -3.34
N GLU A 82 1.73 -8.94 -2.24
CA GLU A 82 3.16 -8.95 -1.89
C GLU A 82 3.67 -10.37 -1.65
N SER A 83 2.90 -11.20 -0.93
CA SER A 83 3.25 -12.60 -0.67
C SER A 83 3.33 -13.40 -1.98
N LEU A 84 2.38 -13.20 -2.89
CA LEU A 84 2.37 -13.85 -4.19
C LEU A 84 3.55 -13.40 -5.05
N ALA A 85 3.86 -12.10 -5.06
CA ALA A 85 5.01 -11.55 -5.78
C ALA A 85 6.31 -12.21 -5.28
N ILE A 86 6.51 -12.29 -3.96
CA ILE A 86 7.66 -12.97 -3.34
C ILE A 86 7.70 -14.46 -3.75
N LYS A 87 6.57 -15.16 -3.68
CA LYS A 87 6.48 -16.58 -4.01
C LYS A 87 6.82 -16.87 -5.48
N GLN A 88 6.52 -15.93 -6.37
CA GLN A 88 6.75 -16.03 -7.81
C GLN A 88 8.08 -15.42 -8.25
N GLY A 89 8.94 -15.04 -7.30
CA GLY A 89 10.25 -14.44 -7.60
C GLY A 89 10.18 -13.05 -8.21
N ARG A 90 9.07 -12.33 -8.02
CA ARG A 90 8.90 -10.94 -8.44
C ARG A 90 9.44 -9.98 -7.37
N ASP A 91 10.18 -8.99 -7.83
CA ASP A 91 10.78 -7.99 -6.94
C ASP A 91 9.76 -6.96 -6.48
N SER A 92 8.74 -6.69 -7.30
CA SER A 92 7.74 -5.67 -7.01
C SER A 92 6.34 -6.01 -7.53
N PHE A 93 5.37 -5.20 -7.11
CA PHE A 93 4.00 -5.26 -7.61
C PHE A 93 3.38 -3.86 -7.75
N PHE A 94 2.45 -3.74 -8.70
CA PHE A 94 1.73 -2.50 -9.01
C PHE A 94 0.24 -2.65 -8.74
N VAL A 95 -0.41 -1.62 -8.20
CA VAL A 95 -1.83 -1.68 -7.81
C VAL A 95 -2.72 -0.96 -8.81
N TYR A 96 -3.63 -1.66 -9.45
CA TYR A 96 -4.71 -1.05 -10.24
C TYR A 96 -5.98 -0.93 -9.41
N ILE A 97 -6.39 0.30 -9.15
CA ILE A 97 -7.65 0.64 -8.50
C ILE A 97 -8.69 0.86 -9.58
N VAL A 98 -9.67 -0.01 -9.68
CA VAL A 98 -10.68 0.05 -10.72
C VAL A 98 -11.87 0.82 -10.18
N ARG A 99 -12.19 1.93 -10.83
CA ARG A 99 -13.41 2.72 -10.60
C ARG A 99 -14.28 2.57 -11.83
N LYS A 100 -15.59 2.64 -11.66
CA LYS A 100 -16.53 2.70 -12.78
C LYS A 100 -16.78 4.16 -13.13
N GLU A 101 -16.40 4.58 -14.34
CA GLU A 101 -16.42 5.98 -14.82
C GLU A 101 -17.80 6.64 -14.78
N ASN A 102 -18.88 5.84 -14.74
CA ASN A 102 -20.26 6.33 -14.70
C ASN A 102 -21.04 5.64 -13.57
N ASP A 103 -21.14 6.32 -12.43
CA ASP A 103 -22.36 6.54 -11.64
C ASP A 103 -23.28 5.32 -11.32
N THR A 104 -22.77 4.09 -11.30
CA THR A 104 -23.55 2.89 -10.91
C THR A 104 -23.43 2.53 -9.44
N PHE A 105 -23.00 3.52 -8.67
CA PHE A 105 -23.31 3.62 -7.25
C PHE A 105 -24.64 4.41 -7.06
N LYS A 106 -25.39 4.77 -8.11
CA LYS A 106 -26.84 4.94 -7.95
C LYS A 106 -27.48 3.56 -7.81
N GLY A 107 -27.70 3.11 -6.58
CA GLY A 107 -28.51 1.92 -6.28
C GLY A 107 -27.88 0.87 -5.36
N SER A 108 -26.58 0.93 -5.06
CA SER A 108 -26.04 0.13 -3.95
C SER A 108 -26.41 0.80 -2.62
N PRO A 109 -26.67 0.04 -1.53
CA PRO A 109 -26.87 0.63 -0.21
C PRO A 109 -25.70 1.51 0.24
N TYR A 110 -24.48 1.19 -0.21
CA TYR A 110 -23.26 1.86 0.21
C TYR A 110 -23.17 3.30 -0.29
N SER A 111 -23.63 3.54 -1.49
CA SER A 111 -23.48 4.79 -2.22
C SER A 111 -24.65 5.74 -2.11
N SER A 112 -25.80 5.24 -1.64
CA SER A 112 -26.83 6.11 -1.04
C SER A 112 -26.38 6.72 0.29
N ILE A 113 -25.31 6.20 0.90
CA ILE A 113 -24.80 6.61 2.22
C ILE A 113 -23.48 7.37 2.10
N VAL A 114 -22.63 7.00 1.15
CA VAL A 114 -21.29 7.56 0.97
C VAL A 114 -21.23 8.41 -0.30
N ASP A 115 -21.00 9.69 -0.11
CA ASP A 115 -20.82 10.70 -1.14
C ASP A 115 -19.45 10.61 -1.83
N GLU A 116 -19.34 11.21 -3.02
CA GLU A 116 -18.11 11.21 -3.81
C GLU A 116 -16.93 11.90 -3.10
N GLU A 117 -17.21 12.93 -2.29
CA GLU A 117 -16.18 13.63 -1.52
C GLU A 117 -15.62 12.71 -0.42
N SER A 118 -16.47 11.96 0.28
CA SER A 118 -16.05 10.94 1.25
C SER A 118 -15.25 9.82 0.58
N LEU A 119 -15.61 9.38 -0.62
CA LEU A 119 -14.82 8.41 -1.39
C LEU A 119 -13.43 8.97 -1.73
N LYS A 120 -13.36 10.19 -2.26
CA LYS A 120 -12.11 10.86 -2.58
C LYS A 120 -11.24 11.01 -1.33
N TRP A 121 -11.83 11.45 -0.22
CA TRP A 121 -11.12 11.60 1.04
C TRP A 121 -10.53 10.27 1.53
N ARG A 122 -11.30 9.17 1.48
CA ARG A 122 -10.82 7.84 1.86
C ARG A 122 -9.70 7.35 0.95
N LEU A 123 -9.79 7.63 -0.35
CA LEU A 123 -8.73 7.29 -1.30
C LEU A 123 -7.40 7.98 -0.91
N GLU A 124 -7.44 9.29 -0.72
CA GLU A 124 -6.27 10.14 -0.46
C GLU A 124 -5.66 9.96 0.94
N ASN A 125 -6.50 9.62 1.93
CA ASN A 125 -6.11 9.58 3.34
C ASN A 125 -6.02 8.17 3.93
N ILE A 126 -6.59 7.16 3.28
CA ILE A 126 -6.55 5.77 3.75
C ILE A 126 -5.89 4.87 2.72
N VAL A 127 -6.45 4.77 1.52
CA VAL A 127 -6.03 3.79 0.50
C VAL A 127 -4.60 4.05 0.03
N ILE A 128 -4.31 5.26 -0.45
CA ILE A 128 -2.98 5.61 -0.97
C ILE A 128 -1.90 5.52 0.12
N PRO A 129 -2.11 6.06 1.33
CA PRO A 129 -1.18 5.84 2.43
C PRO A 129 -0.96 4.37 2.76
N LEU A 130 -2.01 3.54 2.74
CA LEU A 130 -1.90 2.12 3.02
C LEU A 130 -1.06 1.40 1.96
N ILE A 131 -1.28 1.69 0.68
CA ILE A 131 -0.44 1.21 -0.44
C ILE A 131 1.03 1.57 -0.18
N SER A 132 1.30 2.79 0.32
CA SER A 132 2.66 3.26 0.61
C SER A 132 3.40 2.53 1.73
N LEU A 133 2.68 1.79 2.57
CA LEU A 133 3.28 1.00 3.64
C LEU A 133 3.93 -0.28 3.13
N TYR A 134 3.52 -0.80 1.97
CA TYR A 134 4.03 -2.05 1.42
C TYR A 134 5.35 -1.81 0.68
N PRO A 135 6.47 -2.38 1.13
CA PRO A 135 7.79 -2.07 0.61
C PRO A 135 8.01 -2.50 -0.84
N LYS A 136 7.34 -3.58 -1.29
CA LYS A 136 7.41 -4.04 -2.68
C LYS A 136 6.38 -3.39 -3.60
N CYS A 137 5.52 -2.52 -3.08
CA CYS A 137 4.58 -1.79 -3.91
C CYS A 137 5.27 -0.59 -4.56
N ILE A 138 5.34 -0.59 -5.89
CA ILE A 138 6.01 0.46 -6.66
C ILE A 138 5.09 1.63 -7.03
N GLY A 139 3.77 1.43 -6.99
CA GLY A 139 2.83 2.46 -7.39
C GLY A 139 1.40 1.96 -7.47
N TYR A 140 0.52 2.88 -7.85
CA TYR A 140 -0.87 2.57 -8.14
C TYR A 140 -1.36 3.38 -9.34
N SER A 141 -2.37 2.88 -10.04
CA SER A 141 -3.09 3.62 -11.08
C SER A 141 -4.59 3.44 -10.90
N ILE A 142 -5.35 4.48 -11.23
CA ILE A 142 -6.81 4.45 -11.15
C ILE A 142 -7.33 4.27 -12.58
N LEU A 143 -7.99 3.14 -12.83
CA LEU A 143 -8.61 2.84 -14.11
C LEU A 143 -10.10 3.13 -14.04
N ALA A 144 -10.65 3.60 -15.14
CA ALA A 144 -12.06 3.96 -15.26
C ALA A 144 -12.97 2.79 -15.70
N LYS A 145 -12.38 1.69 -16.19
CA LYS A 145 -13.07 0.47 -16.60
C LYS A 145 -12.23 -0.78 -16.37
N GLU A 146 -12.92 -1.87 -16.06
CA GLU A 146 -12.37 -3.22 -15.89
C GLU A 146 -11.86 -3.82 -17.21
N GLU A 147 -12.43 -3.42 -18.34
CA GLU A 147 -12.05 -3.89 -19.69
C GLU A 147 -10.55 -3.70 -20.00
N ASN A 148 -9.92 -2.67 -19.42
CA ASN A 148 -8.49 -2.40 -19.61
C ASN A 148 -7.59 -3.39 -18.87
N ILE A 149 -8.11 -4.09 -17.87
CA ILE A 149 -7.35 -5.05 -17.05
C ILE A 149 -7.19 -6.37 -17.79
N HIS A 150 -8.20 -6.81 -18.54
CA HIS A 150 -8.13 -8.06 -19.31
C HIS A 150 -7.07 -8.00 -20.42
N LEU A 151 -6.78 -6.81 -20.93
CA LEU A 151 -5.68 -6.58 -21.87
C LEU A 151 -4.32 -6.70 -21.18
N LEU A 152 -4.18 -6.16 -19.96
CA LEU A 152 -2.98 -6.29 -19.13
C LEU A 152 -2.79 -7.73 -18.60
N ALA A 153 -3.89 -8.48 -18.42
CA ALA A 153 -3.92 -9.83 -17.88
C ALA A 153 -3.30 -10.89 -18.77
N LYS A 154 -3.34 -10.70 -20.09
CA LYS A 154 -2.86 -11.71 -21.04
C LYS A 154 -1.36 -11.93 -20.96
N GLU A 155 -0.60 -10.96 -20.48
CA GLU A 155 0.86 -10.98 -20.52
C GLU A 155 1.49 -11.04 -19.12
N ARG A 156 0.71 -10.90 -18.04
CA ARG A 156 1.23 -10.69 -16.68
C ARG A 156 0.54 -11.51 -15.61
N LEU A 157 1.23 -11.63 -14.49
CA LEU A 157 0.71 -12.29 -13.30
C LEU A 157 -0.22 -11.34 -12.55
N ILE A 158 -1.50 -11.70 -12.42
CA ILE A 158 -2.51 -10.91 -11.70
C ILE A 158 -2.90 -11.54 -10.37
N TYR A 159 -3.20 -10.66 -9.41
CA TYR A 159 -3.88 -10.94 -8.16
C TYR A 159 -5.08 -9.99 -8.00
N PRO A 160 -6.25 -10.44 -7.51
CA PRO A 160 -6.65 -11.83 -7.31
C PRO A 160 -6.80 -12.58 -8.64
N ARG A 161 -6.71 -13.93 -8.60
CA ARG A 161 -6.94 -14.80 -9.76
C ARG A 161 -8.41 -15.15 -9.93
#